data_AF-A0A674GZ92-F1
#
_entry.id   AF-A0A674GZ92-F1
#
_cell.length_a   1.000
_cell.length_b   1.000
_cell.length_c   1.000
_cell.angle_alpha   90.00
_cell.angle_beta   90.00
_cell.angle_gamma   90.00
#
_symmetry.space_group_name_H-M   'P 1'
#
loop_
_entity.id
_entity.type
_entity.pdbx_description
1 polymer ?
#
loop_
_entity_poly.entity_id
_entity_poly.type
_entity_poly.pdbx_seq_one_letter_code
_entity_poly.pdbx_strand_id
1 'polypeptide(L)' 'MRVLCVVFAVLLLLSLATPGHGQPKGFCDGYCAHACDETEEWSFNPYCEELHCCITGRKKK' A
#
# COMPACT_ATOMS: atom_id res chain seq x y z
N MET A 1 -11.54 -36.07 9.69
CA MET A 1 -10.35 -35.25 10.01
C MET A 1 -9.61 -34.76 8.77
N ARG A 2 -9.24 -35.64 7.80
CA ARG A 2 -8.48 -35.25 6.59
C ARG A 2 -9.14 -34.18 5.72
N VAL A 3 -10.47 -34.23 5.56
CA VAL A 3 -11.20 -33.29 4.70
C VAL A 3 -11.12 -31.85 5.20
N LEU A 4 -11.26 -31.65 6.53
CA LEU A 4 -11.15 -30.32 7.14
C LEU A 4 -9.75 -29.71 6.95
N CYS A 5 -8.70 -30.54 7.02
CA CYS A 5 -7.33 -30.10 6.76
C CYS A 5 -7.15 -29.62 5.32
N VAL A 6 -7.73 -30.32 4.34
CA VAL A 6 -7.65 -29.92 2.93
C VAL A 6 -8.40 -28.60 2.70
N VAL A 7 -9.60 -28.45 3.26
CA VAL A 7 -10.37 -27.20 3.15
C VAL A 7 -9.61 -26.03 3.77
N PHE A 8 -9.01 -26.23 4.94
CA PHE A 8 -8.24 -25.19 5.61
C PHE A 8 -6.97 -24.81 4.84
N ALA A 9 -6.27 -25.80 4.28
CA ALA A 9 -5.09 -25.56 3.44
C ALA A 9 -5.43 -24.76 2.18
N VAL A 10 -6.55 -25.07 1.51
CA VAL A 10 -7.03 -24.32 0.35
C VAL A 10 -7.38 -22.89 0.73
N LEU A 11 -8.14 -22.68 1.81
CA LEU A 11 -8.49 -21.33 2.30
C LEU A 11 -7.27 -20.49 2.62
N LEU A 12 -6.27 -21.07 3.32
CA LEU A 12 -5.01 -20.38 3.62
C LEU A 12 -4.26 -19.97 2.35
N LEU A 13 -4.16 -20.86 1.35
CA LEU A 13 -3.52 -20.54 0.07
C LEU A 13 -4.24 -19.40 -0.67
N LEU A 14 -5.58 -19.37 -0.62
CA LEU A 14 -6.37 -18.26 -1.17
C LEU A 14 -6.15 -16.95 -0.39
N SER A 15 -6.00 -16.99 0.93
CA SER A 15 -5.68 -15.82 1.75
C SER A 15 -4.25 -15.32 1.51
N LEU A 16 -3.27 -16.22 1.35
CA LEU A 16 -1.89 -15.89 0.97
C LEU A 16 -1.79 -15.36 -0.47
N ALA A 17 -2.75 -15.71 -1.32
CA ALA A 17 -2.90 -15.18 -2.67
C ALA A 17 -3.72 -13.88 -2.72
N THR A 18 -4.16 -13.34 -1.57
CA THR A 18 -4.51 -11.91 -1.55
C THR A 18 -3.22 -11.16 -1.90
N PRO A 19 -3.24 -10.29 -2.93
CA PRO A 19 -2.06 -9.52 -3.28
C PRO A 19 -1.62 -8.83 -2.00
N GLY A 20 -0.40 -9.14 -1.53
CA GLY A 20 0.15 -8.53 -0.33
C GLY A 20 -0.16 -7.05 -0.38
N HIS A 21 -0.99 -6.59 0.56
CA HIS A 21 -1.46 -5.21 0.61
C HIS A 21 -0.21 -4.37 0.93
N GLY A 22 0.47 -3.97 -0.14
CA GLY A 22 1.90 -3.72 -0.12
C GLY A 22 2.31 -3.13 -1.46
N GLN A 23 1.66 -2.01 -1.78
CA GLN A 23 1.99 -1.00 -2.77
C GLN A 23 2.24 -1.46 -4.22
N PRO A 24 1.38 -1.06 -5.18
CA PRO A 24 1.85 -0.89 -6.54
C PRO A 24 3.00 0.14 -6.55
N LYS A 25 4.12 -0.25 -7.18
CA LYS A 25 5.30 0.57 -7.48
C LYS A 25 4.93 1.70 -8.46
N GLY A 26 4.16 2.65 -7.95
CA GLY A 26 3.47 3.70 -8.68
C GLY A 26 3.71 5.07 -8.06
N PHE A 27 4.98 5.47 -8.12
CA PHE A 27 5.51 6.82 -7.97
C PHE A 27 4.79 7.82 -7.05
N CYS A 28 4.53 7.45 -5.79
CA CYS A 28 4.61 8.42 -4.70
C CYS A 28 6.00 8.24 -4.08
N ASP A 29 6.90 9.21 -4.26
CA ASP A 29 8.25 9.21 -3.68
C ASP A 29 8.24 9.53 -2.16
N GLY A 30 7.16 9.15 -1.49
CA GLY A 30 6.83 9.47 -0.11
C GLY A 30 5.75 8.53 0.43
N TYR A 31 4.75 9.08 1.12
CA TYR A 31 3.65 8.29 1.69
C TYR A 31 2.29 8.89 1.36
N CYS A 32 1.25 8.06 1.32
CA CYS A 32 -0.13 8.51 1.08
C CYS A 32 -0.79 8.86 2.42
N ALA A 33 -1.35 10.07 2.54
CA ALA A 33 -2.11 10.51 3.70
C ALA A 33 -3.24 11.48 3.34
N HIS A 34 -4.24 11.62 4.22
CA HIS A 34 -5.38 12.54 4.01
C HIS A 34 -4.96 14.02 4.07
N ALA A 35 -3.87 14.31 4.77
CA ALA A 35 -3.25 15.62 4.85
C ALA A 35 -1.75 15.41 5.08
N CYS A 36 -0.93 16.27 4.51
CA CYS A 36 0.51 16.29 4.74
C CYS A 36 0.85 17.30 5.84
N ASP A 37 2.00 17.11 6.47
CA ASP A 37 2.51 18.11 7.42
C ASP A 37 2.80 19.44 6.70
N GLU A 38 2.74 20.56 7.43
CA GLU A 38 2.94 21.91 6.87
C GLU A 38 4.31 22.05 6.15
N THR A 39 5.29 21.22 6.54
CA THR A 39 6.65 21.22 5.99
C THR A 39 6.83 20.28 4.79
N GLU A 40 5.82 19.51 4.43
CA GLU A 40 5.90 18.50 3.37
C GLU A 40 5.26 19.01 2.07
N GLU A 41 5.79 18.55 0.94
CA GLU A 41 5.21 18.85 -0.36
C GLU A 41 4.15 17.80 -0.68
N TRP A 42 2.94 18.25 -0.98
CA TRP A 42 1.83 17.37 -1.29
C TRP A 42 1.57 17.34 -2.81
N SER A 43 1.24 16.16 -3.33
CA SER A 43 0.90 15.98 -4.74
C SER A 43 -0.26 15.00 -4.91
N PHE A 44 -1.05 15.18 -5.97
CA PHE A 44 -2.07 14.20 -6.35
C PHE A 44 -1.39 13.07 -7.10
N ASN A 45 -1.47 11.85 -6.57
CA ASN A 45 -0.96 10.67 -7.23
C ASN A 45 -2.10 9.66 -7.39
N PRO A 46 -2.40 9.16 -8.61
CA PRO A 46 -3.49 8.20 -8.84
C PRO A 46 -3.33 6.88 -8.06
N TYR A 47 -2.14 6.60 -7.52
CA TYR A 47 -1.87 5.44 -6.68
C TYR A 47 -2.22 5.63 -5.20
N CYS A 48 -2.43 6.87 -4.75
CA CYS A 48 -2.93 7.16 -3.42
C CYS A 48 -4.46 7.17 -3.36
N GLU A 49 -5.13 6.78 -4.45
CA GLU A 49 -6.59 6.78 -4.58
C GLU A 49 -7.19 8.16 -4.26
N GLU A 50 -7.76 8.32 -3.06
CA GLU A 50 -8.36 9.56 -2.57
C GLU A 50 -7.44 10.35 -1.61
N LEU A 51 -6.24 9.82 -1.33
CA LEU A 51 -5.25 10.41 -0.44
C LEU A 51 -4.24 11.27 -1.21
N HIS A 52 -3.60 12.21 -0.52
CA HIS A 52 -2.49 13.00 -1.03
C HIS A 52 -1.17 12.23 -0.89
N CYS A 53 -0.31 12.33 -1.89
CA CYS A 53 1.08 11.88 -1.79
C CYS A 53 1.91 12.97 -1.09
N CYS A 54 2.32 12.69 0.13
CA CYS A 54 3.16 13.54 0.96
C CYS A 54 4.63 13.19 0.75
N ILE A 55 5.40 14.17 0.28
CA ILE A 55 6.82 14.05 0.00
C ILE A 55 7.56 14.90 1.01
N THR A 56 8.36 14.25 1.85
CA THR A 56 9.32 14.91 2.73
C THR A 56 10.40 15.55 1.85
N GLY A 57 10.18 16.79 1.44
CA GLY A 57 11.04 17.49 0.51
C GLY A 57 12.42 17.80 1.11
N ARG A 58 13.40 16.90 0.96
CA ARG A 58 14.80 17.19 0.61
C ARG A 58 15.55 15.90 0.21
N LYS A 59 15.38 15.42 -1.02
CA LYS A 59 16.55 14.86 -1.73
C LYS A 59 17.36 16.02 -2.30
N LYS A 60 18.15 16.68 -1.46
CA LYS A 60 19.24 17.53 -1.96
C LYS A 60 20.39 16.60 -2.36
N LYS A 61 20.54 16.42 -3.69
CA LYS A 61 21.65 15.82 -4.45
C LYS A 61 21.90 14.33 -4.28
#